data_AF-A0A553I9U5-F1
#
_entry.id   AF-A0A553I9U5-F1
#
_cell.length_a   1.000
_cell.length_b   1.000
_cell.length_c   1.000
_cell.angle_alpha   90.00
_cell.angle_beta   90.00
_cell.angle_gamma   90.00
#
_symmetry.space_group_name_H-M   'P 1'
#
loop_
_entity.id
_entity.type
_entity.pdbx_description
1 polymer ?
#
loop_
_entity_poly.entity_id
_entity_poly.type
_entity_poly.pdbx_seq_one_letter_code
_entity_poly.pdbx_strand_id
1 'polypeptide(L)'
;MPTIYTAPNRPRHQASHLDRPLQWPEIESSAIQQWRDLTTGFPRRNAQPWPEHRENHASNTDTCPSDAGSSSCEDSASSGKNPRDVASYLKYLVRGFLKQYRATSLATDTGEIIPNKDSFIRSPKIAFLIDSPTNLTCQICQQTPLKMAISAADPNPSMIAILPCGHICCHDCINSWLTDHDSCPFCRIDMIHPNCKHKVQPRLIAQDTIHTLPETLPDGGAIGNMCFKCTEKHMRHRSVQRLIKLAGEFKRARSEAVDLGTRETVEVMRRAQEAFESVPEDDFLALSRIRYHQW
;
A
#
# COMPACT_ATOMS: atom_id res chain seq x y z
N MET A 1 -47.19 -71.54 31.63
CA MET A 1 -45.75 -71.80 31.35
C MET A 1 -45.46 -71.33 29.92
N PRO A 2 -44.97 -70.10 29.71
CA PRO A 2 -44.69 -69.59 28.36
C PRO A 2 -43.26 -69.93 27.94
N THR A 3 -43.13 -70.49 26.74
CA THR A 3 -41.88 -70.88 26.09
C THR A 3 -41.22 -69.64 25.48
N ILE A 4 -40.05 -69.25 25.99
CA ILE A 4 -39.22 -68.16 25.47
C ILE A 4 -38.39 -68.71 24.31
N TYR A 5 -38.62 -68.23 23.09
CA TYR A 5 -37.73 -68.45 21.95
C TYR A 5 -36.70 -67.32 21.87
N THR A 6 -35.44 -67.68 22.08
CA THR A 6 -34.25 -66.83 21.95
C THR A 6 -33.86 -66.68 20.47
N ALA A 7 -33.59 -65.44 20.04
CA ALA A 7 -33.06 -65.12 18.72
C ALA A 7 -31.54 -65.42 18.64
N PRO A 8 -31.00 -65.76 17.45
CA PRO A 8 -29.57 -66.05 17.29
C PRO A 8 -28.70 -64.78 17.23
N ASN A 9 -27.55 -64.87 17.89
CA ASN A 9 -26.47 -63.89 17.94
C ASN A 9 -25.95 -63.50 16.53
N ARG A 10 -25.94 -62.20 16.22
CA ARG A 10 -25.16 -61.65 15.09
C ARG A 10 -23.66 -61.60 15.46
N PRO A 11 -22.75 -61.97 14.55
CA PRO A 11 -21.32 -61.80 14.78
C PRO A 11 -20.94 -60.32 14.77
N ARG A 12 -20.22 -59.92 15.81
CA ARG A 12 -19.62 -58.60 16.01
C ARG A 12 -18.48 -58.42 15.01
N HIS A 13 -18.71 -57.67 13.93
CA HIS A 13 -17.63 -57.26 13.04
C HIS A 13 -16.62 -56.41 13.83
N GLN A 14 -15.39 -56.92 13.92
CA GLN A 14 -14.24 -56.17 14.40
C GLN A 14 -13.93 -55.06 13.39
N ALA A 15 -14.02 -53.81 13.84
CA ALA A 15 -13.56 -52.66 13.08
C ALA A 15 -12.04 -52.73 12.95
N SER A 16 -11.55 -52.94 11.74
CA SER A 16 -10.13 -52.94 11.38
C SER A 16 -9.59 -51.51 11.39
N HIS A 17 -8.92 -51.17 12.48
CA HIS A 17 -7.68 -50.39 12.64
C HIS A 17 -7.11 -49.52 11.48
N LEU A 18 -7.93 -48.74 10.77
CA LEU A 18 -7.49 -47.69 9.84
C LEU A 18 -8.28 -46.37 10.00
N ASP A 19 -8.62 -46.00 11.24
CA ASP A 19 -9.05 -44.63 11.58
C ASP A 19 -7.87 -43.87 12.20
N ARG A 20 -6.94 -43.43 11.35
CA ARG A 20 -6.01 -42.37 11.77
C ARG A 20 -6.60 -41.05 11.27
N PRO A 21 -7.18 -40.20 12.14
CA PRO A 21 -7.65 -38.88 11.71
C PRO A 21 -6.47 -38.13 11.10
N LEU A 22 -6.68 -37.62 9.88
CA LEU A 22 -5.73 -36.73 9.20
C LEU A 22 -5.50 -35.52 10.09
N GLN A 23 -4.36 -35.50 10.78
CA GLN A 23 -3.94 -34.41 11.64
C GLN A 23 -3.32 -33.34 10.75
N TRP A 24 -4.10 -32.29 10.46
CA TRP A 24 -3.66 -31.17 9.65
C TRP A 24 -2.79 -30.23 10.49
N PRO A 25 -1.60 -29.82 10.03
CA PRO A 25 -0.82 -28.81 10.71
C PRO A 25 -1.50 -27.43 10.54
N GLU A 26 -1.67 -26.71 11.64
CA GLU A 26 -2.06 -25.29 11.65
C GLU A 26 -0.91 -24.44 11.10
N ILE A 27 -0.71 -24.44 9.79
CA ILE A 27 0.21 -23.49 9.13
C ILE A 27 -0.64 -22.30 8.73
N GLU A 28 -0.78 -21.36 9.65
CA GLU A 28 -1.39 -20.08 9.35
C GLU A 28 -0.45 -19.31 8.40
N SER A 29 -0.85 -19.15 7.14
CA SER A 29 -0.05 -18.45 6.14
C SER A 29 0.21 -17.00 6.58
N SER A 30 1.45 -16.55 6.47
CA SER A 30 1.86 -15.17 6.81
C SER A 30 1.03 -14.11 6.06
N ALA A 31 0.50 -14.46 4.88
CA ALA A 31 -0.40 -13.62 4.10
C ALA A 31 -1.77 -13.44 4.77
N ILE A 32 -2.29 -14.47 5.47
CA ILE A 32 -3.55 -14.40 6.23
C ILE A 32 -3.39 -13.49 7.44
N GLN A 33 -2.24 -13.59 8.13
CA GLN A 33 -1.93 -12.72 9.27
C GLN A 33 -1.76 -11.26 8.83
N GLN A 34 -1.04 -11.01 7.73
CA GLN A 34 -0.87 -9.68 7.16
C GLN A 34 -2.19 -9.07 6.70
N TRP A 35 -3.11 -9.87 6.14
CA TRP A 35 -4.45 -9.42 5.78
C TRP A 35 -5.30 -9.09 7.03
N ARG A 36 -5.18 -9.89 8.09
CA ARG A 36 -5.81 -9.61 9.39
C ARG A 36 -5.35 -8.26 9.93
N ASP A 37 -4.04 -8.00 9.97
CA ASP A 37 -3.52 -6.72 10.48
C ASP A 37 -4.03 -5.51 9.67
N LEU A 38 -4.22 -5.67 8.36
CA LEU A 38 -4.79 -4.64 7.49
C LEU A 38 -6.31 -4.44 7.68
N THR A 39 -7.02 -5.41 8.26
CA THR A 39 -8.48 -5.41 8.41
C THR A 39 -8.94 -5.16 9.85
N THR A 40 -8.14 -5.51 10.86
CA THR A 40 -8.44 -5.30 12.29
C THR A 40 -7.76 -4.05 12.86
N GLY A 41 -6.73 -3.52 12.17
CA GLY A 41 -5.98 -2.33 12.57
C GLY A 41 -6.68 -1.00 12.28
N PHE A 42 -7.78 -0.70 12.98
CA PHE A 42 -8.14 0.69 13.29
C PHE A 42 -8.31 0.82 14.80
N PRO A 43 -7.52 1.66 15.49
CA PRO A 43 -7.81 1.98 16.87
C PRO A 43 -9.15 2.73 16.91
N ARG A 44 -10.10 2.20 17.69
CA ARG A 44 -11.18 3.02 18.25
C ARG A 44 -10.52 4.18 18.97
N ARG A 45 -10.51 5.38 18.37
CA ARG A 45 -10.26 6.61 19.14
C ARG A 45 -11.44 6.75 20.08
N ASN A 46 -11.22 6.37 21.34
CA ASN A 46 -12.06 6.78 22.44
C ASN A 46 -12.19 8.30 22.39
N ALA A 47 -13.43 8.76 22.33
CA ALA A 47 -13.78 10.11 22.69
C ALA A 47 -13.37 10.32 24.15
N GLN A 48 -12.58 11.36 24.41
CA GLN A 48 -12.54 12.04 25.70
C GLN A 48 -12.17 13.52 25.51
N PRO A 49 -12.63 14.39 26.43
CA PRO A 49 -12.86 15.80 26.18
C PRO A 49 -11.62 16.65 26.48
N TRP A 50 -11.56 17.82 25.86
CA TRP A 50 -10.61 18.88 26.16
C TRP A 50 -10.75 19.35 27.62
N PRO A 51 -9.62 19.70 28.26
CA PRO A 51 -9.61 20.86 29.15
C PRO A 51 -8.48 21.85 28.85
N GLU A 52 -8.76 23.08 29.29
CA GLU A 52 -8.07 24.34 29.08
C GLU A 52 -6.73 24.49 29.82
N HIS A 53 -5.93 25.45 29.31
CA HIS A 53 -4.98 26.34 29.98
C HIS A 53 -4.27 25.92 31.28
N ARG A 54 -2.92 25.87 31.23
CA ARG A 54 -2.07 26.62 32.19
C ARG A 54 -0.63 26.79 31.73
N GLU A 55 -0.13 28.01 31.86
CA GLU A 55 1.26 28.46 31.73
C GLU A 55 2.12 27.98 32.91
N ASN A 56 3.41 27.66 32.68
CA ASN A 56 4.58 28.37 33.27
C ASN A 56 5.91 27.58 33.22
N HIS A 57 6.94 28.30 32.78
CA HIS A 57 8.33 28.37 33.24
C HIS A 57 9.23 27.12 33.50
N ALA A 58 10.28 27.05 32.65
CA ALA A 58 11.71 27.22 32.98
C ALA A 58 12.62 26.03 33.40
N SER A 59 13.80 26.05 32.73
CA SER A 59 15.17 25.73 33.18
C SER A 59 15.74 24.31 33.00
N ASN A 60 16.87 24.26 32.28
CA ASN A 60 18.13 23.48 32.46
C ASN A 60 18.04 21.94 32.67
N THR A 61 18.91 21.07 32.18
CA THR A 61 20.38 21.06 32.03
C THR A 61 20.82 19.99 31.01
N ASP A 62 22.03 20.16 30.49
CA ASP A 62 22.88 19.21 29.77
C ASP A 62 22.90 17.77 30.32
N THR A 63 22.97 16.77 29.44
CA THR A 63 24.08 15.77 29.43
C THR A 63 24.06 14.94 28.14
N CYS A 64 25.18 14.91 27.41
CA CYS A 64 25.53 13.83 26.48
C CYS A 64 26.15 12.67 27.27
N PRO A 65 26.10 11.43 26.76
CA PRO A 65 27.35 10.90 26.22
C PRO A 65 27.21 10.05 24.96
N SER A 66 28.33 10.04 24.23
CA SER A 66 28.70 9.20 23.10
C SER A 66 28.70 7.71 23.41
N ASP A 67 28.40 6.87 22.43
CA ASP A 67 29.06 5.58 22.27
C ASP A 67 29.12 5.16 20.80
N ALA A 68 30.30 4.67 20.43
CA ALA A 68 30.68 4.22 19.11
C ALA A 68 30.96 2.71 19.11
N GLY A 69 30.62 2.05 18.01
CA GLY A 69 31.40 0.91 17.49
C GLY A 69 30.81 -0.49 17.66
N SER A 70 30.52 -1.14 16.51
CA SER A 70 30.82 -2.55 16.13
C SER A 70 29.86 -2.94 14.98
N SER A 71 30.29 -3.14 13.72
CA SER A 71 31.18 -4.15 13.10
C SER A 71 30.52 -5.51 12.84
N SER A 72 30.30 -5.79 11.54
CA SER A 72 30.33 -7.07 10.77
C SER A 72 29.48 -8.28 11.24
N CYS A 73 28.97 -9.20 10.42
CA CYS A 73 29.00 -9.51 8.98
C CYS A 73 27.95 -10.62 8.74
N GLU A 74 27.38 -10.61 7.53
CA GLU A 74 26.89 -11.73 6.70
C GLU A 74 25.99 -12.81 7.30
N ASP A 75 24.78 -12.96 6.75
CA ASP A 75 24.38 -14.26 6.19
C ASP A 75 23.30 -14.10 5.12
N SER A 76 23.59 -14.71 3.97
CA SER A 76 22.73 -14.76 2.78
C SER A 76 21.76 -15.93 2.92
N ALA A 77 20.48 -15.63 3.08
CA ALA A 77 19.41 -16.57 2.81
C ALA A 77 18.39 -15.90 1.90
N SER A 78 18.18 -16.49 0.73
CA SER A 78 17.20 -16.07 -0.28
C SER A 78 15.79 -16.17 0.31
N SER A 79 15.31 -15.06 0.87
CA SER A 79 13.95 -14.96 1.40
C SER A 79 13.04 -14.36 0.33
N GLY A 80 11.90 -15.01 0.11
CA GLY A 80 10.83 -14.50 -0.75
C GLY A 80 10.56 -13.05 -0.40
N LYS A 81 10.82 -12.15 -1.35
CA LYS A 81 10.85 -10.72 -1.10
C LYS A 81 9.45 -10.27 -0.71
N ASN A 82 9.27 -10.04 0.60
CA ASN A 82 8.10 -9.36 1.13
C ASN A 82 7.86 -8.08 0.30
N PRO A 83 6.61 -7.72 -0.04
CA PRO A 83 6.33 -6.49 -0.78
C PRO A 83 6.89 -5.21 -0.13
N ARG A 84 7.09 -5.24 1.21
CA ARG A 84 7.79 -4.17 1.97
C ARG A 84 9.27 -4.02 1.61
N ASP A 85 9.92 -5.08 1.17
CA ASP A 85 11.33 -5.10 0.77
C ASP A 85 11.53 -4.51 -0.63
N VAL A 86 10.60 -4.76 -1.56
CA VAL A 86 10.70 -4.21 -2.94
C VAL A 86 10.64 -2.67 -2.95
N ALA A 87 9.73 -2.07 -2.18
CA ALA A 87 9.64 -0.62 -2.06
C ALA A 87 10.89 -0.02 -1.38
N SER A 88 11.43 -0.71 -0.37
CA SER A 88 12.65 -0.29 0.34
C SER A 88 13.89 -0.39 -0.57
N TYR A 89 13.97 -1.44 -1.38
CA TYR A 89 15.00 -1.63 -2.38
C TYR A 89 14.93 -0.58 -3.49
N LEU A 90 13.73 -0.27 -4.00
CA LEU A 90 13.57 0.79 -5.01
C LEU A 90 13.95 2.16 -4.44
N LYS A 91 13.56 2.46 -3.19
CA LYS A 91 13.99 3.66 -2.47
C LYS A 91 15.50 3.75 -2.37
N TYR A 92 16.17 2.64 -2.03
CA TYR A 92 17.62 2.56 -1.97
C TYR A 92 18.27 2.81 -3.34
N LEU A 93 17.77 2.18 -4.41
CA LEU A 93 18.28 2.38 -5.77
C LEU A 93 18.13 3.83 -6.25
N VAL A 94 16.95 4.43 -6.05
CA VAL A 94 16.70 5.84 -6.44
C VAL A 94 17.59 6.78 -5.63
N ARG A 95 17.75 6.55 -4.33
CA ARG A 95 18.64 7.36 -3.48
C ARG A 95 20.10 7.20 -3.89
N GLY A 96 20.53 5.98 -4.24
CA GLY A 96 21.86 5.69 -4.75
C GLY A 96 22.14 6.40 -6.07
N PHE A 97 21.21 6.27 -7.03
CA PHE A 97 21.26 6.96 -8.32
C PHE A 97 21.36 8.49 -8.13
N LEU A 98 20.48 9.09 -7.33
CA LEU A 98 20.50 10.53 -7.07
C LEU A 98 21.81 11.01 -6.42
N LYS A 99 22.39 10.21 -5.51
CA LYS A 99 23.67 10.52 -4.88
C LYS A 99 24.82 10.47 -5.88
N GLN A 100 24.84 9.46 -6.75
CA GLN A 100 25.90 9.25 -7.73
C GLN A 100 25.83 10.28 -8.88
N TYR A 101 24.63 10.52 -9.42
CA TYR A 101 24.40 11.49 -10.50
C TYR A 101 24.79 12.92 -10.10
N ARG A 102 24.45 13.35 -8.87
CA ARG A 102 24.85 14.67 -8.35
C ARG A 102 26.36 14.80 -8.19
N ALA A 103 27.05 13.73 -7.78
CA ALA A 103 28.51 13.75 -7.64
C ALA A 103 29.21 13.89 -9.01
N THR A 104 28.63 13.34 -10.08
CA THR A 104 29.18 13.45 -11.44
C THR A 104 28.79 14.74 -12.16
N SER A 105 27.58 15.27 -11.93
CA SER A 105 27.07 16.48 -12.60
C SER A 105 27.79 17.76 -12.17
N LEU A 106 28.33 17.82 -10.94
CA LEU A 106 29.19 18.91 -10.47
C LEU A 106 30.53 19.05 -11.24
N ALA A 107 30.88 18.07 -12.09
CA ALA A 107 32.12 18.11 -12.89
C ALA A 107 31.93 18.75 -14.29
N THR A 108 30.70 19.02 -14.71
CA THR A 108 30.36 19.49 -16.07
C THR A 108 29.27 20.56 -16.03
N ASP A 109 29.54 21.68 -15.35
CA ASP A 109 28.63 22.84 -15.35
C ASP A 109 28.97 23.78 -16.51
N THR A 110 28.54 23.42 -17.73
CA THR A 110 28.29 24.40 -18.78
C THR A 110 26.79 24.68 -18.77
N GLY A 111 26.39 25.58 -17.86
CA GLY A 111 25.01 25.91 -17.58
C GLY A 111 24.25 26.43 -18.80
N GLU A 112 23.45 25.57 -19.42
CA GLU A 112 22.20 26.01 -20.04
C GLU A 112 21.17 26.20 -18.94
N ILE A 113 20.99 27.45 -18.54
CA ILE A 113 19.90 27.90 -17.69
C ILE A 113 18.62 27.70 -18.50
N ILE A 114 17.92 26.58 -18.30
CA ILE A 114 16.57 26.40 -18.86
C ILE A 114 15.72 27.56 -18.33
N PRO A 115 15.15 28.42 -19.21
CA PRO A 115 14.40 29.58 -18.78
C PRO A 115 13.14 29.14 -18.04
N ASN A 116 13.29 29.27 -16.74
CA ASN A 116 12.37 29.09 -15.64
C ASN A 116 11.13 29.98 -15.76
N LYS A 117 9.93 29.38 -15.71
CA LYS A 117 8.66 29.98 -15.24
C LYS A 117 7.46 29.03 -15.27
N ASP A 118 7.54 27.93 -16.00
CA ASP A 118 6.38 27.08 -16.17
C ASP A 118 6.12 26.24 -14.92
N SER A 119 4.93 26.40 -14.35
CA SER A 119 4.42 25.54 -13.27
C SER A 119 4.00 24.16 -13.80
N PHE A 120 4.42 23.75 -15.00
CA PHE A 120 3.96 22.54 -15.66
C PHE A 120 5.11 21.57 -15.87
N ILE A 121 4.95 20.34 -15.35
CA ILE A 121 5.91 19.25 -15.49
C ILE A 121 5.19 18.06 -16.12
N ARG A 122 5.54 17.78 -17.38
CA ARG A 122 4.98 16.64 -18.12
C ARG A 122 5.39 15.30 -17.50
N SER A 123 6.69 15.07 -17.34
CA SER A 123 7.23 13.83 -16.78
C SER A 123 8.00 14.09 -15.48
N PRO A 124 7.37 13.96 -14.29
CA PRO A 124 8.00 14.35 -13.03
C PRO A 124 9.24 13.51 -12.69
N LYS A 125 9.24 12.24 -13.06
CA LYS A 125 10.38 11.34 -12.83
C LYS A 125 11.60 11.81 -13.62
N ILE A 126 11.43 12.12 -14.90
CA ILE A 126 12.51 12.64 -15.75
C ILE A 126 12.96 14.01 -15.23
N ALA A 127 12.00 14.95 -15.08
CA ALA A 127 12.30 16.32 -14.67
C ALA A 127 13.08 16.38 -13.35
N PHE A 128 12.64 15.70 -12.30
CA PHE A 128 13.26 15.85 -10.98
C PHE A 128 14.41 14.87 -10.70
N LEU A 129 14.53 13.75 -11.43
CA LEU A 129 15.66 12.81 -11.26
C LEU A 129 16.83 13.10 -12.21
N ILE A 130 16.55 13.61 -13.41
CA ILE A 130 17.54 13.80 -14.48
C ILE A 130 17.83 15.29 -14.67
N ASP A 131 16.80 16.08 -14.99
CA ASP A 131 16.98 17.49 -15.37
C ASP A 131 17.24 18.38 -14.14
N SER A 132 16.76 17.96 -12.98
CA SER A 132 16.96 18.61 -11.67
C SER A 132 16.74 20.13 -11.72
N PRO A 133 15.54 20.60 -12.09
CA PRO A 133 15.27 22.02 -12.32
C PRO A 133 15.57 22.86 -11.07
N THR A 134 16.20 24.00 -11.29
CA THR A 134 16.53 24.98 -10.25
C THR A 134 15.62 26.20 -10.35
N ASN A 135 15.57 26.99 -9.27
CA ASN A 135 14.86 28.27 -9.22
C ASN A 135 13.34 28.20 -9.39
N LEU A 136 12.73 27.02 -9.25
CA LEU A 136 11.28 26.89 -9.27
C LEU A 136 10.65 27.72 -8.14
N THR A 137 9.65 28.52 -8.47
CA THR A 137 8.88 29.33 -7.51
C THR A 137 7.40 29.01 -7.67
N CYS A 138 6.69 28.94 -6.54
CA CYS A 138 5.25 28.68 -6.54
C CYS A 138 4.51 29.80 -7.30
N GLN A 139 3.81 29.45 -8.37
CA GLN A 139 3.08 30.43 -9.18
C GLN A 139 1.74 30.88 -8.55
N ILE A 140 1.30 30.26 -7.45
CA ILE A 140 0.13 30.71 -6.69
C ILE A 140 0.50 31.87 -5.76
N CYS A 141 1.50 31.68 -4.89
CA CYS A 141 1.90 32.71 -3.92
C CYS A 141 3.03 33.63 -4.43
N GLN A 142 3.75 33.23 -5.48
CA GLN A 142 4.90 33.92 -6.08
C GLN A 142 6.07 34.22 -5.14
N GLN A 143 6.05 33.66 -3.93
CA GLN A 143 7.03 33.94 -2.88
C GLN A 143 7.86 32.71 -2.53
N THR A 144 7.22 31.54 -2.47
CA THR A 144 7.86 30.33 -1.94
C THR A 144 8.73 29.65 -3.00
N PRO A 145 10.06 29.54 -2.78
CA PRO A 145 10.91 28.70 -3.60
C PRO A 145 10.54 27.24 -3.40
N LEU A 146 10.38 26.52 -4.50
CA LEU A 146 9.93 25.15 -4.54
C LEU A 146 11.12 24.19 -4.45
N LYS A 147 11.03 23.23 -3.53
CA LYS A 147 12.08 22.22 -3.33
C LYS A 147 11.48 20.82 -3.26
N MET A 148 12.18 19.86 -3.88
CA MET A 148 11.88 18.44 -3.70
C MET A 148 12.14 18.06 -2.24
N ALA A 149 11.17 17.41 -1.61
CA ALA A 149 11.27 16.96 -0.24
C ALA A 149 12.20 15.74 -0.09
N ILE A 150 12.77 15.55 1.10
CA ILE A 150 13.48 14.31 1.42
C ILE A 150 12.48 13.16 1.63
N SER A 151 11.39 13.46 2.33
CA SER A 151 10.35 12.50 2.68
C SER A 151 8.97 13.15 2.56
N ALA A 152 8.00 12.40 2.04
CA ALA A 152 6.59 12.83 2.06
C ALA A 152 5.91 12.65 3.43
N ALA A 153 6.55 11.99 4.39
CA ALA A 153 5.96 11.73 5.71
C ALA A 153 5.91 12.96 6.62
N ASP A 154 6.77 13.95 6.36
CA ASP A 154 6.85 15.20 7.12
C ASP A 154 6.72 16.39 6.15
N PRO A 155 5.49 16.66 5.67
CA PRO A 155 5.27 17.67 4.66
C PRO A 155 5.48 19.08 5.22
N ASN A 156 6.29 19.88 4.53
CA ASN A 156 6.45 21.30 4.85
C ASN A 156 5.74 22.18 3.80
N PRO A 157 5.35 23.42 4.16
CA PRO A 157 4.62 24.34 3.28
C PRO A 157 5.28 24.61 1.93
N SER A 158 6.62 24.58 1.89
CA SER A 158 7.43 24.89 0.70
C SER A 158 7.67 23.70 -0.23
N MET A 159 7.21 22.51 0.15
CA MET A 159 7.37 21.31 -0.67
C MET A 159 6.56 21.41 -1.95
N ILE A 160 7.11 20.81 -2.99
CA ILE A 160 6.45 20.69 -4.28
C ILE A 160 5.30 19.69 -4.17
N ALA A 161 4.10 20.17 -4.44
CA ALA A 161 2.95 19.34 -4.73
C ALA A 161 2.66 19.37 -6.23
N ILE A 162 2.25 18.23 -6.78
CA ILE A 162 1.89 18.04 -8.18
C ILE A 162 0.45 17.53 -8.31
N LEU A 163 -0.25 18.06 -9.30
CA LEU A 163 -1.57 17.63 -9.71
C LEU A 163 -1.51 16.63 -10.88
N PRO A 164 -2.57 15.83 -11.12
CA PRO A 164 -2.66 14.91 -12.26
C PRO A 164 -2.32 15.55 -13.61
N CYS A 165 -2.73 16.80 -13.80
CA CYS A 165 -2.47 17.54 -15.03
C CYS A 165 -1.00 17.89 -15.26
N GLY A 166 -0.10 17.64 -14.30
CA GLY A 166 1.32 17.98 -14.36
C GLY A 166 1.66 19.34 -13.74
N HIS A 167 0.67 20.13 -13.32
CA HIS A 167 0.97 21.41 -12.68
C HIS A 167 1.50 21.25 -11.25
N ILE A 168 2.54 22.02 -10.93
CA ILE A 168 3.24 22.06 -9.65
C ILE A 168 3.08 23.40 -8.93
N CYS A 169 3.03 23.35 -7.60
CA CYS A 169 3.02 24.53 -6.73
C CYS A 169 3.35 24.13 -5.29
N CYS A 170 3.33 25.10 -4.37
CA CYS A 170 3.58 24.83 -2.95
C CYS A 170 2.42 24.00 -2.36
N HIS A 171 2.74 23.04 -1.50
CA HIS A 171 1.77 22.14 -0.87
C HIS A 171 0.61 22.88 -0.22
N ASP A 172 0.91 23.92 0.56
CA ASP A 172 -0.13 24.65 1.29
C ASP A 172 -1.03 25.45 0.35
N CYS A 173 -0.43 26.05 -0.69
CA CYS A 173 -1.13 26.83 -1.70
C CYS A 173 -2.18 25.97 -2.40
N ILE A 174 -1.80 24.76 -2.81
CA ILE A 174 -2.73 23.88 -3.54
C ILE A 174 -3.79 23.25 -2.65
N ASN A 175 -3.43 22.89 -1.41
CA ASN A 175 -4.42 22.36 -0.48
C ASN A 175 -5.45 23.41 -0.08
N SER A 176 -5.01 24.66 0.14
CA SER A 176 -5.90 25.79 0.36
C SER A 176 -6.82 25.99 -0.86
N TRP A 177 -6.25 26.06 -2.07
CA TRP A 177 -7.03 26.18 -3.30
C TRP A 177 -8.08 25.08 -3.47
N LEU A 178 -7.69 23.82 -3.27
CA LEU A 178 -8.58 22.65 -3.36
C LEU A 178 -9.51 22.50 -2.16
N THR A 179 -9.47 23.38 -1.16
CA THR A 179 -10.53 23.45 -0.15
C THR A 179 -11.78 24.05 -0.78
N ASP A 180 -11.63 25.15 -1.51
CA ASP A 180 -12.74 25.93 -2.07
C ASP A 180 -13.07 25.57 -3.52
N HIS A 181 -12.09 25.05 -4.26
CA HIS A 181 -12.23 24.73 -5.68
C HIS A 181 -12.06 23.23 -5.93
N ASP A 182 -12.51 22.79 -7.09
CA ASP A 182 -12.44 21.41 -7.55
C ASP A 182 -11.66 21.26 -8.84
N SER A 183 -10.94 22.29 -9.27
CA SER A 183 -10.18 22.30 -10.52
C SER A 183 -8.76 22.83 -10.31
N CYS A 184 -7.86 22.49 -11.24
CA CYS A 184 -6.52 23.03 -11.25
C CYS A 184 -6.54 24.57 -11.40
N PRO A 185 -5.79 25.34 -10.58
CA PRO A 185 -5.74 26.80 -10.71
C PRO A 185 -5.14 27.28 -12.04
N PHE A 186 -4.36 26.43 -12.71
CA PHE A 186 -3.63 26.77 -13.92
C PHE A 186 -4.41 26.39 -15.20
N CYS A 187 -4.85 25.14 -15.31
CA CYS A 187 -5.50 24.64 -16.53
C CYS A 187 -6.99 24.30 -16.39
N ARG A 188 -7.58 24.49 -15.20
CA ARG A 188 -9.01 24.25 -14.92
C ARG A 188 -9.51 22.82 -15.13
N ILE A 189 -8.62 21.85 -15.35
CA ILE A 189 -8.99 20.42 -15.33
C ILE A 189 -9.58 20.06 -13.96
N ASP A 190 -10.68 19.32 -13.96
CA ASP A 190 -11.35 18.86 -12.75
C ASP A 190 -10.48 17.89 -11.95
N MET A 191 -10.37 18.16 -10.67
CA MET A 191 -9.62 17.41 -9.65
C MET A 191 -10.59 16.62 -8.78
N ILE A 192 -11.54 15.92 -9.39
CA ILE A 192 -12.55 15.09 -8.72
C ILE A 192 -12.56 13.68 -9.32
N HIS A 193 -12.72 12.66 -8.47
CA HIS A 193 -13.01 11.29 -8.90
C HIS A 193 -14.48 11.14 -9.34
N PRO A 194 -14.77 10.75 -10.60
CA PRO A 194 -16.12 10.76 -11.15
C PRO A 194 -17.20 10.01 -10.36
N ASN A 195 -16.91 8.84 -9.80
CA ASN A 195 -17.91 7.97 -9.18
C ASN A 195 -18.08 8.21 -7.68
N CYS A 196 -17.03 8.65 -6.97
CA CYS A 196 -17.10 8.90 -5.53
C CYS A 196 -17.11 10.38 -5.15
N LYS A 197 -16.93 11.28 -6.12
CA LYS A 197 -16.96 12.75 -5.97
C LYS A 197 -15.95 13.32 -4.96
N HIS A 198 -15.00 12.51 -4.50
CA HIS A 198 -13.90 12.98 -3.66
C HIS A 198 -12.92 13.79 -4.50
N LYS A 199 -12.32 14.81 -3.89
CA LYS A 199 -11.24 15.58 -4.53
C LYS A 199 -9.98 14.73 -4.65
N VAL A 200 -9.31 14.85 -5.78
CA VAL A 200 -7.99 14.28 -6.02
C VAL A 200 -7.01 14.96 -5.07
N GLN A 201 -6.20 14.15 -4.38
CA GLN A 201 -5.20 14.67 -3.46
C GLN A 201 -3.94 15.04 -4.26
N PRO A 202 -3.42 16.27 -4.12
CA PRO A 202 -2.10 16.61 -4.67
C PRO A 202 -1.05 15.66 -4.11
N ARG A 203 -0.14 15.18 -4.96
CA ARG A 203 0.95 14.33 -4.50
C ARG A 203 2.19 15.17 -4.25
N LEU A 204 2.90 14.87 -3.17
CA LEU A 204 4.19 15.50 -2.87
C LEU A 204 5.29 14.88 -3.71
N ILE A 205 6.12 15.72 -4.30
CA ILE A 205 7.36 15.30 -4.95
C ILE A 205 8.45 15.23 -3.87
N ALA A 206 8.75 14.00 -3.43
CA ALA A 206 9.80 13.70 -2.48
C ALA A 206 10.73 12.61 -3.02
N GLN A 207 11.95 12.52 -2.50
CA GLN A 207 12.91 11.48 -2.90
C GLN A 207 12.35 10.06 -2.69
N ASP A 208 11.53 9.86 -1.66
CA ASP A 208 10.95 8.55 -1.33
C ASP A 208 9.59 8.27 -1.98
N THR A 209 8.98 9.23 -2.69
CA THR A 209 7.70 9.07 -3.38
C THR A 209 7.76 9.29 -4.89
N ILE A 210 8.80 9.94 -5.41
CA ILE A 210 8.92 10.30 -6.84
C ILE A 210 8.76 9.09 -7.78
N HIS A 211 9.28 7.93 -7.39
CA HIS A 211 9.16 6.69 -8.17
C HIS A 211 7.73 6.11 -8.15
N THR A 212 6.94 6.43 -7.12
CA THR A 212 5.55 6.00 -6.94
C THR A 212 4.53 6.98 -7.53
N LEU A 213 4.98 8.11 -8.08
CA LEU A 213 4.09 9.04 -8.76
C LEU A 213 3.49 8.35 -10.00
N PRO A 214 2.15 8.42 -10.17
CA PRO A 214 1.52 8.02 -11.41
C PRO A 214 1.98 8.91 -12.56
N GLU A 215 1.82 8.42 -13.78
CA GLU A 215 1.99 9.26 -14.99
C GLU A 215 1.02 10.44 -14.94
N THR A 216 1.45 11.62 -15.37
CA THR A 216 0.55 12.78 -15.50
C THR A 216 -0.43 12.54 -16.65
N LEU A 217 -1.53 13.29 -16.69
CA LEU A 217 -2.51 13.18 -17.77
C LEU A 217 -1.88 13.35 -19.18
N PRO A 218 -0.96 14.30 -19.41
CA PRO A 218 -0.28 14.44 -20.71
C PRO A 218 0.66 13.28 -21.08
N ASP A 219 1.06 12.45 -20.11
CA ASP A 219 1.87 11.24 -20.31
C ASP A 219 1.06 9.95 -20.28
N GLY A 220 -0.27 10.04 -20.42
CA GLY A 220 -1.16 8.87 -20.49
C GLY A 220 -1.74 8.42 -19.14
N GLY A 221 -1.44 9.15 -18.06
CA GLY A 221 -2.08 8.94 -16.77
C GLY A 221 -3.57 9.25 -16.77
N ALA A 222 -4.25 8.83 -15.70
CA ALA A 222 -5.67 9.05 -15.52
C ALA A 222 -6.03 9.37 -14.07
N ILE A 223 -7.07 10.19 -13.88
CA ILE A 223 -7.77 10.32 -12.60
C ILE A 223 -8.67 9.10 -12.46
N GLY A 224 -8.50 8.32 -11.39
CA GLY A 224 -9.30 7.13 -11.18
C GLY A 224 -10.78 7.45 -11.02
N ASN A 225 -11.67 6.56 -11.48
CA ASN A 225 -13.12 6.68 -11.29
C ASN A 225 -13.50 6.83 -9.80
N MET A 226 -12.71 6.25 -8.91
CA MET A 226 -12.87 6.34 -7.46
C MET A 226 -11.51 6.65 -6.83
N CYS A 227 -11.51 7.37 -5.72
CA CYS A 227 -10.29 7.59 -4.94
C CYS A 227 -9.77 6.27 -4.36
N PHE A 228 -8.48 6.21 -4.02
CA PHE A 228 -7.86 5.01 -3.46
C PHE A 228 -8.64 4.43 -2.27
N LYS A 229 -9.10 5.28 -1.34
CA LYS A 229 -9.87 4.85 -0.15
C LYS A 229 -11.22 4.20 -0.52
N CYS A 230 -11.92 4.77 -1.50
CA CYS A 230 -13.18 4.20 -1.99
C CYS A 230 -12.93 2.89 -2.72
N THR A 231 -11.94 2.85 -3.60
CA THR A 231 -11.55 1.62 -4.32
C THR A 231 -11.15 0.52 -3.35
N GLU A 232 -10.33 0.84 -2.35
CA GLU A 232 -9.94 -0.09 -1.30
C GLU A 232 -11.15 -0.61 -0.51
N LYS A 233 -12.07 0.27 -0.10
CA LYS A 233 -13.31 -0.13 0.58
C LYS A 233 -14.16 -1.08 -0.28
N HIS A 234 -14.34 -0.75 -1.56
CA HIS A 234 -15.11 -1.58 -2.50
C HIS A 234 -14.44 -2.94 -2.74
N MET A 235 -13.12 -2.96 -2.91
CA MET A 235 -12.35 -4.21 -3.06
C MET A 235 -12.49 -5.05 -1.81
N ARG A 236 -12.20 -4.52 -0.61
CA ARG A 236 -12.36 -5.23 0.66
C ARG A 236 -13.75 -5.86 0.80
N HIS A 237 -14.81 -5.12 0.44
CA HIS A 237 -16.16 -5.67 0.46
C HIS A 237 -16.31 -6.86 -0.50
N ARG A 238 -15.85 -6.75 -1.75
CA ARG A 238 -15.88 -7.86 -2.72
C ARG A 238 -15.03 -9.04 -2.27
N SER A 239 -13.84 -8.79 -1.72
CA SER A 239 -12.92 -9.79 -1.17
C SER A 239 -13.59 -10.63 -0.09
N VAL A 240 -14.26 -9.97 0.86
CA VAL A 240 -15.00 -10.66 1.93
C VAL A 240 -16.12 -11.53 1.35
N GLN A 241 -16.89 -11.02 0.38
CA GLN A 241 -17.93 -11.82 -0.28
C GLN A 241 -17.36 -13.02 -1.05
N ARG A 242 -16.23 -12.83 -1.75
CA ARG A 242 -15.50 -13.89 -2.45
C ARG A 242 -15.00 -14.95 -1.48
N LEU A 243 -14.40 -14.55 -0.36
CA LEU A 243 -13.94 -15.46 0.70
C LEU A 243 -15.08 -16.25 1.33
N ILE A 244 -16.22 -15.61 1.63
CA ILE A 244 -17.40 -16.30 2.16
C ILE A 244 -17.88 -17.38 1.18
N LYS A 245 -17.98 -17.04 -0.10
CA LYS A 245 -18.40 -17.97 -1.16
C LYS A 245 -17.44 -19.16 -1.26
N LEU A 246 -16.13 -18.89 -1.38
CA LEU A 246 -15.10 -19.92 -1.52
C LEU A 246 -14.98 -20.79 -0.27
N ALA A 247 -15.13 -20.22 0.92
CA ALA A 247 -15.19 -21.00 2.15
C ALA A 247 -16.37 -21.97 2.16
N GLY A 248 -17.53 -21.56 1.62
CA GLY A 248 -18.69 -22.43 1.44
C GLY A 248 -18.40 -23.57 0.45
N GLU A 249 -17.79 -23.26 -0.69
CA GLU A 249 -17.36 -24.24 -1.70
C GLU A 249 -16.35 -25.25 -1.14
N PHE A 250 -15.32 -24.76 -0.45
CA PHE A 250 -14.32 -25.61 0.18
C PHE A 250 -14.91 -26.52 1.27
N LYS A 251 -15.81 -26.00 2.11
CA LYS A 251 -16.51 -26.83 3.12
C LYS A 251 -17.30 -27.97 2.49
N ARG A 252 -18.02 -27.72 1.38
CA ARG A 252 -18.76 -28.76 0.65
C ARG A 252 -17.81 -29.80 0.04
N ALA A 253 -16.80 -29.35 -0.69
CA ALA A 253 -15.82 -30.23 -1.32
C ALA A 253 -15.08 -31.10 -0.30
N ARG A 254 -14.77 -30.53 0.87
CA ARG A 254 -14.16 -31.28 1.98
C ARG A 254 -15.11 -32.34 2.55
N SER A 255 -16.39 -32.03 2.74
CA SER A 255 -17.38 -33.04 3.18
C SER A 255 -17.47 -34.19 2.19
N GLU A 256 -17.61 -33.87 0.91
CA GLU A 256 -17.73 -34.86 -0.17
C GLU A 256 -16.47 -35.74 -0.30
N ALA A 257 -15.28 -35.15 -0.14
CA ALA A 257 -14.03 -35.89 -0.12
C ALA A 257 -13.93 -36.86 1.07
N VAL A 258 -14.48 -36.49 2.23
CA VAL A 258 -14.56 -37.38 3.40
C VAL A 258 -15.58 -38.50 3.17
N ASP A 259 -16.74 -38.18 2.59
CA ASP A 259 -17.83 -39.13 2.39
C ASP A 259 -17.50 -40.18 1.32
N LEU A 260 -16.87 -39.77 0.21
CA LEU A 260 -16.61 -40.64 -0.94
C LEU A 260 -15.17 -41.14 -1.03
N GLY A 261 -14.19 -40.39 -0.52
CA GLY A 261 -12.77 -40.78 -0.51
C GLY A 261 -12.12 -41.00 -1.88
N THR A 262 -12.79 -40.60 -2.97
CA THR A 262 -12.27 -40.82 -4.33
C THR A 262 -11.15 -39.84 -4.67
N ARG A 263 -10.26 -40.24 -5.59
CA ARG A 263 -9.20 -39.36 -6.11
C ARG A 263 -9.76 -38.08 -6.72
N GLU A 264 -10.92 -38.16 -7.38
CA GLU A 264 -11.58 -37.01 -7.99
C GLU A 264 -12.09 -36.02 -6.93
N THR A 265 -12.78 -36.50 -5.90
CA THR A 265 -13.31 -35.66 -4.83
C THR A 265 -12.20 -35.00 -4.00
N VAL A 266 -11.07 -35.68 -3.81
CA VAL A 266 -9.88 -35.10 -3.17
C VAL A 266 -9.27 -33.99 -4.04
N GLU A 267 -9.20 -34.17 -5.35
CA GLU A 267 -8.69 -33.15 -6.27
C GLU A 267 -9.60 -31.91 -6.33
N VAL A 268 -10.92 -32.10 -6.30
CA VAL A 268 -11.89 -30.99 -6.21
C VAL A 268 -11.69 -30.21 -4.91
N MET A 269 -11.53 -30.90 -3.78
CA MET A 269 -11.24 -30.26 -2.49
C MET A 269 -9.93 -29.46 -2.55
N ARG A 270 -8.86 -30.01 -3.14
CA ARG A 270 -7.57 -29.34 -3.30
C ARG A 270 -7.69 -28.04 -4.09
N ARG A 271 -8.39 -28.06 -5.23
CA ARG A 271 -8.62 -26.85 -6.04
C ARG A 271 -9.45 -25.80 -5.29
N ALA A 272 -10.46 -26.23 -4.53
CA ALA A 272 -11.27 -25.32 -3.73
C ALA A 272 -10.44 -24.67 -2.60
N GLN A 273 -9.50 -25.42 -2.01
CA GLN A 273 -8.53 -24.90 -1.05
C GLN A 273 -7.62 -23.84 -1.70
N GLU A 274 -6.98 -24.17 -2.83
CA GLU A 274 -6.10 -23.23 -3.56
C GLU A 274 -6.83 -21.94 -3.92
N ALA A 275 -8.07 -22.04 -4.41
CA ALA A 275 -8.87 -20.88 -4.77
C ALA A 275 -9.22 -20.00 -3.55
N PHE A 276 -9.48 -20.60 -2.39
CA PHE A 276 -9.72 -19.87 -1.14
C PHE A 276 -8.46 -19.17 -0.64
N GLU A 277 -7.31 -19.86 -0.70
CA GLU A 277 -6.03 -19.35 -0.22
C GLU A 277 -5.42 -18.27 -1.13
N SER A 278 -5.75 -18.24 -2.42
CA SER A 278 -5.20 -17.25 -3.36
C SER A 278 -5.80 -15.84 -3.22
N VAL A 279 -6.99 -15.70 -2.61
CA VAL A 279 -7.73 -14.43 -2.58
C VAL A 279 -6.94 -13.26 -1.99
N PRO A 280 -6.24 -13.39 -0.83
CA PRO A 280 -5.52 -12.28 -0.24
C PRO A 280 -4.40 -11.73 -1.13
N GLU A 281 -3.69 -12.60 -1.84
CA GLU A 281 -2.59 -12.20 -2.73
C GLU A 281 -3.12 -11.51 -3.99
N ASP A 282 -4.14 -12.08 -4.64
CA ASP A 282 -4.82 -11.50 -5.81
C ASP A 282 -5.25 -10.05 -5.51
N ASP A 283 -5.89 -9.85 -4.36
CA ASP A 283 -6.46 -8.56 -3.96
C ASP A 283 -5.37 -7.57 -3.56
N PHE A 284 -4.29 -8.03 -2.92
CA PHE A 284 -3.13 -7.20 -2.59
C PHE A 284 -2.44 -6.67 -3.86
N LEU A 285 -2.24 -7.52 -4.87
CA LEU A 285 -1.64 -7.14 -6.14
C LEU A 285 -2.53 -6.14 -6.89
N ALA A 286 -3.85 -6.36 -6.89
CA ALA A 286 -4.81 -5.45 -7.49
C ALA A 286 -4.78 -4.06 -6.83
N LEU A 287 -4.80 -3.99 -5.49
CA LEU A 287 -4.73 -2.72 -4.76
C LEU A 287 -3.40 -2.00 -4.95
N SER A 288 -2.30 -2.74 -5.01
CA SER A 288 -0.97 -2.18 -5.24
C SER A 288 -0.91 -1.51 -6.61
N ARG A 289 -1.39 -2.15 -7.68
CA ARG A 289 -1.45 -1.54 -9.02
C ARG A 289 -2.25 -0.24 -9.02
N ILE A 290 -3.41 -0.23 -8.37
CA ILE A 290 -4.27 0.97 -8.33
C ILE A 290 -3.56 2.14 -7.63
N ARG A 291 -2.86 1.88 -6.53
CA ARG A 291 -2.13 2.91 -5.76
C ARG A 291 -1.07 3.65 -6.59
N TYR A 292 -0.41 2.94 -7.50
CA TYR A 292 0.74 3.45 -8.26
C TYR A 292 0.40 3.96 -9.67
N HIS A 293 -0.74 3.55 -10.23
CA HIS A 293 -1.11 3.94 -11.61
C HIS A 293 -2.26 4.94 -11.70
N GLN A 294 -2.95 5.24 -10.59
CA GLN A 294 -4.05 6.21 -10.58
C GLN A 294 -3.75 7.38 -9.63
N TRP A 295 -4.11 8.58 -10.11
CA TRP A 295 -4.27 9.75 -9.25
C TRP A 295 -5.53 9.62 -8.44
#